data_AF-A0A822IHI3-F1
#
_entry.id   AF-A0A822IHI3-F1
#
_cell.length_a   1.000
_cell.length_b   1.000
_cell.length_c   1.000
_cell.angle_alpha   90.00
_cell.angle_beta   90.00
_cell.angle_gamma   90.00
#
_symmetry.space_group_name_H-M   'P 1'
#
loop_
_entity.id
_entity.type
_entity.pdbx_description
1 polymer ?
#
loop_
_entity_poly.entity_id
_entity_poly.type
_entity_poly.pdbx_seq_one_letter_code
_entity_poly.pdbx_strand_id
1 'polypeptide(L)'
;MLLEESVRLLYDELGQRKTMGEGAQNTKKPQFFLHRTFMGEQDLLIIFNTKRCRYMCHFCGLHAKCSSTWISSEDIIAQFEYVMYELKHSLSVLDRVTISNEGSVLDSEIIPLESLLAIAKCIKELRRVHTFVLETRLSFVEPSILQEISKASPKAKINILTGFETLDSHIRDEILGKQETIREFEVGLDKVAETGADLTAFVLFKPSQRMTDSEAFVEANNSINYLIDQCKKRGINLTIRLNPMYAAKGSVWTQIAVNTSDYKPPQLSDVMKLAFQKAREGVKMYIGLSTEGIDESWGTYRARDDYSAELLKQAILFNNGKLSLFQSANYMEPASFDCIIKTGYVKCNQDRLTVIIPPSWIVLGEDRLSYTSLVRLIECCREYHWKKDILSKINIEEFPLDSICKLLSGEFTNPILVGSTISISYSITEVRRKGYTLKFEVRNSNNILCAKFILVSIFYNPVNQKSIIPPASVSDYFSTQCSEDGG
;
A
#
# COMPACT_ATOMS: atom_id res chain seq x y z
N MET A 1 -0.93 -36.22 -28.23
CA MET A 1 -0.47 -34.92 -27.70
C MET A 1 -0.73 -34.95 -26.19
N LEU A 2 0.29 -34.70 -25.37
CA LEU A 2 0.11 -34.64 -23.91
C LEU A 2 -0.80 -33.44 -23.57
N LEU A 3 -1.69 -33.57 -22.59
CA LEU A 3 -2.62 -32.49 -22.20
C LEU A 3 -1.87 -31.17 -21.93
N GLU A 4 -0.71 -31.24 -21.27
CA GLU A 4 0.17 -30.11 -21.03
C GLU A 4 0.63 -29.43 -22.32
N GLU A 5 1.01 -30.22 -23.33
CA GLU A 5 1.46 -29.72 -24.62
C GLU A 5 0.30 -29.09 -25.41
N SER A 6 -0.89 -29.69 -25.36
CA SER A 6 -2.09 -29.09 -25.94
C SER A 6 -2.50 -27.79 -25.23
N VAL A 7 -2.41 -27.74 -23.90
CA VAL A 7 -2.65 -26.52 -23.13
C VAL A 7 -1.61 -25.44 -23.44
N ARG A 8 -0.33 -25.81 -23.54
CA ARG A 8 0.74 -24.89 -23.95
C ARG A 8 0.49 -24.36 -25.36
N LEU A 9 0.16 -25.22 -26.32
CA LEU A 9 -0.13 -24.81 -27.70
C LEU A 9 -1.34 -23.89 -27.77
N LEU A 10 -2.42 -24.19 -27.05
CA LEU A 10 -3.59 -23.31 -26.97
C LEU A 10 -3.26 -21.98 -26.30
N TYR A 11 -2.45 -21.98 -25.24
CA TYR A 11 -1.98 -20.75 -24.61
C TYR A 11 -1.05 -19.96 -25.54
N ASP A 12 -0.23 -20.65 -26.32
CA ASP A 12 0.68 -20.05 -27.28
C ASP A 12 -0.06 -19.47 -28.49
N GLU A 13 -1.18 -20.07 -28.89
CA GLU A 13 -2.00 -19.62 -30.02
C GLU A 13 -3.00 -18.53 -29.60
N LEU A 14 -3.64 -18.69 -28.43
CA LEU A 14 -4.79 -17.89 -28.00
C LEU A 14 -4.55 -17.08 -26.72
N GLY A 15 -3.45 -17.31 -26.02
CA GLY A 15 -3.08 -16.53 -24.84
C GLY A 15 -2.64 -15.11 -25.21
N GLN A 16 -2.68 -14.20 -24.24
CA GLN A 16 -2.25 -12.82 -24.45
C GLN A 16 -0.76 -12.75 -24.79
N ARG A 17 -0.44 -12.78 -26.08
CA ARG A 17 0.93 -12.67 -26.61
C ARG A 17 1.16 -11.28 -27.18
N LYS A 18 1.52 -10.36 -26.29
CA LYS A 18 2.54 -9.38 -26.62
C LYS A 18 3.36 -9.10 -25.37
N THR A 19 4.68 -9.29 -25.48
CA THR A 19 5.60 -8.86 -24.43
C THR A 19 5.40 -7.37 -24.23
N MET A 20 5.04 -6.97 -23.02
CA MET A 20 4.97 -5.55 -22.66
C MET A 20 6.36 -4.95 -22.88
N GLY A 21 6.48 -3.85 -23.62
CA GLY A 21 7.76 -3.18 -23.91
C GLY A 21 8.17 -3.12 -25.38
N GLU A 22 7.68 -4.00 -26.25
CA GLU A 22 8.03 -3.99 -27.69
C GLU A 22 7.06 -3.13 -28.53
N GLY A 23 7.58 -2.23 -29.36
CA GLY A 23 6.76 -1.43 -30.29
C GLY A 23 5.90 -2.27 -31.24
N ALA A 24 4.66 -1.88 -31.49
CA ALA A 24 3.82 -2.52 -32.50
C ALA A 24 4.27 -2.10 -33.91
N GLN A 25 4.69 -3.08 -34.72
CA GLN A 25 5.13 -2.85 -36.10
C GLN A 25 3.97 -2.55 -37.06
N ASN A 26 2.75 -3.00 -36.73
CA ASN A 26 1.55 -2.75 -37.53
C ASN A 26 0.76 -1.59 -36.90
N THR A 27 0.53 -0.54 -37.68
CA THR A 27 -0.19 0.68 -37.28
C THR A 27 -1.65 0.42 -36.92
N LYS A 28 -2.24 -0.69 -37.40
CA LYS A 28 -3.61 -1.13 -37.08
C LYS A 28 -3.69 -2.03 -35.85
N LYS A 29 -2.57 -2.28 -35.16
CA LYS A 29 -2.55 -3.05 -33.92
C LYS A 29 -2.17 -2.16 -32.74
N PRO A 30 -2.82 -2.31 -31.58
CA PRO A 30 -2.49 -1.55 -30.39
C PRO A 30 -1.07 -1.89 -29.91
N GLN A 31 -0.51 -0.99 -29.10
CA GLN A 31 0.76 -1.25 -28.46
C GLN A 31 0.62 -2.38 -27.43
N PHE A 32 -0.47 -2.40 -26.68
CA PHE A 32 -0.75 -3.43 -25.69
C PHE A 32 -2.24 -3.40 -25.34
N PHE A 33 -2.81 -4.52 -24.92
CA PHE A 33 -4.12 -4.54 -24.30
C PHE A 33 -4.20 -5.65 -23.26
N LEU A 34 -5.00 -5.43 -22.22
CA LEU A 34 -5.11 -6.34 -21.09
C LEU A 34 -6.52 -6.27 -20.51
N HIS A 35 -7.17 -7.42 -20.43
CA HIS A 35 -8.33 -7.62 -19.59
C HIS A 35 -7.85 -7.96 -18.17
N ARG A 36 -8.18 -7.10 -17.19
CA ARG A 36 -7.78 -7.24 -15.78
C ARG A 36 -8.94 -6.96 -14.85
N THR A 37 -8.77 -7.32 -13.57
CA THR A 37 -9.63 -6.80 -12.50
C THR A 37 -9.02 -5.50 -11.95
N PHE A 38 -9.82 -4.44 -11.87
CA PHE A 38 -9.46 -3.16 -11.27
C PHE A 38 -10.44 -2.84 -10.14
N MET A 39 -10.01 -3.01 -8.90
CA MET A 39 -10.81 -2.76 -7.70
C MET A 39 -12.17 -3.48 -7.70
N GLY A 40 -12.21 -4.69 -8.27
CA GLY A 40 -13.42 -5.52 -8.39
C GLY A 40 -14.14 -5.41 -9.75
N GLU A 41 -13.87 -4.36 -10.53
CA GLU A 41 -14.41 -4.18 -11.89
C GLU A 41 -13.59 -4.99 -12.90
N GLN A 42 -14.26 -5.55 -13.92
CA GLN A 42 -13.58 -6.08 -15.10
C GLN A 42 -13.23 -4.92 -16.05
N ASP A 43 -11.95 -4.59 -16.12
CA ASP A 43 -11.37 -3.47 -16.87
C ASP A 43 -10.64 -3.99 -18.11
N LEU A 44 -11.03 -3.48 -19.28
CA LEU A 44 -10.25 -3.61 -20.50
C LEU A 44 -9.34 -2.39 -20.67
N LEU A 45 -8.05 -2.57 -20.44
CA LEU A 45 -7.03 -1.57 -20.76
C LEU A 45 -6.56 -1.73 -22.20
N ILE A 46 -6.56 -0.65 -22.97
CA ILE A 46 -6.00 -0.57 -24.32
C ILE A 46 -4.95 0.54 -24.33
N ILE A 47 -3.72 0.21 -24.72
CA ILE A 47 -2.64 1.16 -24.98
C ILE A 47 -2.50 1.28 -26.49
N PHE A 48 -2.87 2.43 -27.06
CA PHE A 48 -2.78 2.65 -28.50
C PHE A 48 -1.32 2.68 -28.98
N ASN A 49 -1.10 2.28 -30.22
CA ASN A 49 0.16 2.44 -30.94
C ASN A 49 0.08 3.72 -31.76
N THR A 50 0.46 4.84 -31.17
CA THR A 50 0.55 6.15 -31.82
C THR A 50 1.84 6.84 -31.38
N LYS A 51 2.05 8.10 -31.80
CA LYS A 51 2.92 9.00 -31.05
C LYS A 51 2.40 9.14 -29.62
N ARG A 52 3.27 9.56 -28.69
CA ARG A 52 2.94 9.73 -27.27
C ARG A 52 2.91 11.19 -26.85
N CYS A 53 2.65 11.39 -25.57
CA CYS A 53 2.81 12.64 -24.85
C CYS A 53 4.05 13.42 -25.29
N ARG A 54 3.84 14.60 -25.87
CA ARG A 54 4.88 15.50 -26.38
C ARG A 54 5.90 15.99 -25.34
N TYR A 55 5.61 15.81 -24.05
CA TYR A 55 6.52 16.16 -22.96
C TYR A 55 7.54 15.05 -22.69
N MET A 56 8.78 15.45 -22.44
CA MET A 56 9.90 14.54 -22.17
C MET A 56 10.29 14.62 -20.70
N CYS A 57 9.66 13.79 -19.86
CA CYS A 57 10.04 13.67 -18.46
C CYS A 57 11.30 12.83 -18.30
N HIS A 58 12.17 13.19 -17.37
CA HIS A 58 13.46 12.53 -17.14
C HIS A 58 13.33 11.07 -16.72
N PHE A 59 12.21 10.70 -16.09
CA PHE A 59 11.93 9.34 -15.61
C PHE A 59 11.18 8.45 -16.61
N CYS A 60 10.59 9.04 -17.65
CA CYS A 60 9.74 8.31 -18.58
C CYS A 60 10.58 7.67 -19.69
N GLY A 61 10.63 6.33 -19.72
CA GLY A 61 11.27 5.58 -20.82
C GLY A 61 10.32 5.25 -21.98
N LEU A 62 9.07 5.70 -21.92
CA LEU A 62 8.02 5.14 -22.76
C LEU A 62 8.09 5.57 -24.23
N HIS A 63 8.69 6.73 -24.53
CA HIS A 63 8.94 7.18 -25.90
C HIS A 63 9.67 6.13 -26.77
N ALA A 64 10.50 5.27 -26.16
CA ALA A 64 11.26 4.25 -26.86
C ALA A 64 10.42 3.12 -27.51
N LYS A 65 9.18 2.90 -27.07
CA LYS A 65 8.32 1.80 -27.56
C LYS A 65 7.16 2.26 -28.45
N CYS A 66 7.22 3.48 -28.95
CA CYS A 66 6.07 4.14 -29.56
C CYS A 66 6.27 4.35 -31.05
N SER A 67 5.16 4.59 -31.76
CA SER A 67 5.26 4.88 -33.19
C SER A 67 6.06 6.16 -33.41
N SER A 68 7.08 6.08 -34.27
CA SER A 68 7.82 7.26 -34.73
C SER A 68 7.03 8.08 -35.75
N THR A 69 5.99 7.48 -36.35
CA THR A 69 5.12 8.11 -37.36
C THR A 69 3.75 8.48 -36.79
N TRP A 70 3.12 9.46 -37.43
CA TRP A 70 1.72 9.79 -37.19
C TRP A 70 0.82 8.67 -37.71
N ILE A 71 -0.22 8.34 -36.94
CA ILE A 71 -1.16 7.27 -37.24
C ILE A 71 -2.50 7.92 -37.60
N SER A 72 -3.13 7.48 -38.68
CA SER A 72 -4.40 8.07 -39.12
C SER A 72 -5.55 7.68 -38.21
N SER A 73 -6.64 8.46 -38.25
CA SER A 73 -7.87 8.19 -37.50
C SER A 73 -8.43 6.79 -37.82
N GLU A 74 -8.37 6.37 -39.09
CA GLU A 74 -8.81 5.03 -39.50
C GLU A 74 -7.98 3.92 -38.87
N ASP A 75 -6.65 4.09 -38.79
CA ASP A 75 -5.76 3.11 -38.19
C ASP A 75 -5.95 3.07 -36.66
N ILE A 76 -6.17 4.20 -35.98
CA ILE A 76 -6.50 4.25 -34.55
C ILE A 76 -7.81 3.49 -34.27
N ILE A 77 -8.84 3.70 -35.08
CA ILE A 77 -10.11 2.97 -34.97
C ILE A 77 -9.89 1.48 -35.21
N ALA A 78 -9.09 1.11 -36.21
CA ALA A 78 -8.76 -0.29 -36.50
C ALA A 78 -8.03 -0.98 -35.33
N GLN A 79 -7.20 -0.25 -34.57
CA GLN A 79 -6.59 -0.80 -33.34
C GLN A 79 -7.64 -1.16 -32.29
N PHE A 80 -8.66 -0.33 -32.10
CA PHE A 80 -9.76 -0.61 -31.19
C PHE A 80 -10.60 -1.80 -31.67
N GLU A 81 -10.97 -1.83 -32.96
CA GLU A 81 -11.70 -2.94 -33.58
C GLU A 81 -10.97 -4.27 -33.43
N TYR A 82 -9.65 -4.26 -33.63
CA TYR A 82 -8.80 -5.43 -33.42
C TYR A 82 -8.95 -5.96 -31.98
N VAL A 83 -8.85 -5.11 -30.96
CA VAL A 83 -9.03 -5.53 -29.56
C VAL A 83 -10.42 -6.10 -29.31
N MET A 84 -11.47 -5.46 -29.84
CA MET A 84 -12.85 -5.96 -29.69
C MET A 84 -13.00 -7.36 -30.30
N TYR A 85 -12.37 -7.62 -31.45
CA TYR A 85 -12.41 -8.92 -32.11
C TYR A 85 -11.64 -10.01 -31.35
N GLU A 86 -10.46 -9.68 -30.83
CA GLU A 86 -9.64 -10.58 -30.01
C GLU A 86 -10.38 -10.95 -28.71
N LEU A 87 -11.01 -9.97 -28.06
CA LEU A 87 -11.69 -10.15 -26.77
C LEU A 87 -13.20 -10.42 -26.88
N LYS A 88 -13.71 -10.78 -28.07
CA LYS A 88 -15.15 -10.99 -28.35
C LYS A 88 -15.87 -11.87 -27.33
N HIS A 89 -15.19 -12.85 -26.74
CA HIS A 89 -15.75 -13.77 -25.75
C HIS A 89 -15.89 -13.17 -24.34
N SER A 90 -15.25 -12.04 -24.07
CA SER A 90 -15.22 -11.38 -22.75
C SER A 90 -15.94 -10.03 -22.72
N LEU A 91 -16.40 -9.51 -23.87
CA LEU A 91 -17.03 -8.18 -23.94
C LEU A 91 -18.25 -8.03 -23.02
N SER A 92 -18.99 -9.12 -22.77
CA SER A 92 -20.20 -9.11 -21.94
C SER A 92 -19.93 -8.98 -20.44
N VAL A 93 -18.68 -9.20 -19.99
CA VAL A 93 -18.32 -9.10 -18.57
C VAL A 93 -17.62 -7.78 -18.21
N LEU A 94 -17.29 -6.94 -19.20
CA LEU A 94 -16.59 -5.68 -18.98
C LEU A 94 -17.48 -4.66 -18.25
N ASP A 95 -16.98 -4.14 -17.13
CA ASP A 95 -17.57 -3.03 -16.37
C ASP A 95 -16.96 -1.68 -16.79
N ARG A 96 -15.74 -1.72 -17.30
CA ARG A 96 -14.88 -0.56 -17.52
C ARG A 96 -14.02 -0.73 -18.76
N VAL A 97 -13.83 0.36 -19.50
CA VAL A 97 -12.83 0.45 -20.57
C VAL A 97 -11.87 1.57 -20.24
N THR A 98 -10.57 1.26 -20.17
CA THR A 98 -9.49 2.23 -20.02
C THR A 98 -8.74 2.33 -21.33
N ILE A 99 -8.73 3.52 -21.92
CA ILE A 99 -7.83 3.82 -23.03
C ILE A 99 -6.65 4.65 -22.53
N SER A 100 -5.49 4.27 -23.02
CA SER A 100 -4.23 4.87 -22.66
C SER A 100 -3.41 5.19 -23.89
N ASN A 101 -2.71 6.31 -23.79
CA ASN A 101 -1.66 6.71 -24.70
C ASN A 101 -0.54 7.41 -23.92
N GLU A 102 -0.27 6.92 -22.70
CA GLU A 102 0.83 7.40 -21.84
C GLU A 102 0.73 8.90 -21.56
N GLY A 103 -0.48 9.34 -21.19
CA GLY A 103 -0.77 10.72 -20.82
C GLY A 103 -1.18 11.65 -21.96
N SER A 104 -1.49 11.15 -23.16
CA SER A 104 -1.90 12.00 -24.30
C SER A 104 -3.16 11.55 -25.03
N VAL A 105 -4.11 10.91 -24.33
CA VAL A 105 -5.38 10.51 -24.99
C VAL A 105 -6.19 11.72 -25.46
N LEU A 106 -6.19 12.84 -24.73
CA LEU A 106 -6.90 14.06 -25.12
C LEU A 106 -6.04 15.06 -25.91
N ASP A 107 -4.81 14.68 -26.26
CA ASP A 107 -3.99 15.51 -27.15
C ASP A 107 -4.49 15.31 -28.59
N SER A 108 -5.23 16.29 -29.12
CA SER A 108 -5.88 16.19 -30.44
C SER A 108 -4.90 16.07 -31.61
N GLU A 109 -3.64 16.45 -31.43
CA GLU A 109 -2.61 16.20 -32.44
C GLU A 109 -2.29 14.70 -32.52
N ILE A 110 -2.33 14.00 -31.38
CA ILE A 110 -1.92 12.60 -31.25
C ILE A 110 -3.10 11.65 -31.48
N ILE A 111 -4.24 11.90 -30.84
CA ILE A 111 -5.49 11.16 -31.05
C ILE A 111 -6.57 12.18 -31.44
N PRO A 112 -6.94 12.25 -32.73
CA PRO A 112 -7.97 13.16 -33.19
C PRO A 112 -9.33 12.90 -32.52
N LEU A 113 -10.11 13.97 -32.30
CA LEU A 113 -11.38 13.91 -31.59
C LEU A 113 -12.38 12.97 -32.27
N GLU A 114 -12.41 12.94 -33.61
CA GLU A 114 -13.29 12.05 -34.36
C GLU A 114 -13.02 10.56 -34.06
N SER A 115 -11.75 10.20 -33.80
CA SER A 115 -11.37 8.84 -33.40
C SER A 115 -11.90 8.52 -32.00
N LEU A 116 -11.75 9.44 -31.05
CA LEU A 116 -12.29 9.29 -29.69
C LEU A 116 -13.81 9.17 -29.69
N LEU A 117 -14.51 9.98 -30.50
CA LEU A 117 -15.97 9.93 -30.60
C LEU A 117 -16.45 8.63 -31.26
N ALA A 118 -15.73 8.09 -32.24
CA ALA A 118 -16.02 6.78 -32.81
C ALA A 118 -15.88 5.67 -31.75
N ILE A 119 -14.76 5.68 -31.01
CA ILE A 119 -14.51 4.73 -29.91
C ILE A 119 -15.58 4.84 -28.81
N ALA A 120 -15.95 6.06 -28.40
CA ALA A 120 -16.98 6.30 -27.40
C ALA A 120 -18.34 5.73 -27.84
N LYS A 121 -18.72 5.89 -29.12
CA LYS A 121 -19.93 5.27 -29.70
C LYS A 121 -19.87 3.75 -29.66
N CYS A 122 -18.70 3.13 -29.88
CA CYS A 122 -18.54 1.68 -29.71
C CYS A 122 -18.70 1.26 -28.24
N ILE A 123 -18.10 2.01 -27.30
CA ILE A 123 -18.21 1.74 -25.86
C ILE A 123 -19.66 1.81 -25.37
N LYS A 124 -20.46 2.73 -25.91
CA LYS A 124 -21.90 2.82 -25.62
C LYS A 124 -22.66 1.51 -25.87
N GLU A 125 -22.22 0.71 -26.84
CA GLU A 125 -22.84 -0.57 -27.20
C GLU A 125 -22.41 -1.72 -26.26
N LEU A 126 -21.35 -1.53 -25.48
CA LEU A 126 -20.93 -2.46 -24.42
C LEU A 126 -21.84 -2.30 -23.21
N ARG A 127 -22.96 -3.03 -23.20
CA ARG A 127 -24.11 -2.83 -22.28
C ARG A 127 -23.79 -2.77 -20.79
N ARG A 128 -22.73 -3.44 -20.34
CA ARG A 128 -22.32 -3.51 -18.93
C ARG A 128 -21.32 -2.40 -18.56
N VAL A 129 -20.67 -1.80 -19.55
CA VAL A 129 -19.65 -0.77 -19.30
C VAL A 129 -20.31 0.50 -18.80
N HIS A 130 -19.95 0.90 -17.57
CA HIS A 130 -20.43 2.11 -16.92
C HIS A 130 -19.31 3.09 -16.57
N THR A 131 -18.05 2.74 -16.86
CA THR A 131 -16.88 3.58 -16.63
C THR A 131 -16.01 3.65 -17.89
N PHE A 132 -15.77 4.85 -18.41
CA PHE A 132 -14.84 5.09 -19.53
C PHE A 132 -13.67 5.94 -19.08
N VAL A 133 -12.46 5.39 -19.15
CA VAL A 133 -11.27 6.02 -18.60
C VAL A 133 -10.32 6.49 -19.69
N LEU A 134 -9.92 7.76 -19.57
CA LEU A 134 -9.03 8.44 -20.52
C LEU A 134 -7.72 8.77 -19.81
N GLU A 135 -6.62 8.12 -20.19
CA GLU A 135 -5.30 8.45 -19.62
C GLU A 135 -4.68 9.67 -20.30
N THR A 136 -4.62 10.79 -19.58
CA THR A 136 -4.18 12.08 -20.15
C THR A 136 -3.60 13.02 -19.10
N ARG A 137 -2.71 13.92 -19.50
CA ARG A 137 -2.37 15.11 -18.70
C ARG A 137 -3.58 16.02 -18.58
N LEU A 138 -3.70 16.71 -17.45
CA LEU A 138 -4.83 17.61 -17.23
C LEU A 138 -4.74 18.88 -18.08
N SER A 139 -3.54 19.24 -18.53
CA SER A 139 -3.36 20.35 -19.48
C SER A 139 -4.04 20.12 -20.84
N PHE A 140 -4.34 18.87 -21.21
CA PHE A 140 -5.10 18.53 -22.42
C PHE A 140 -6.61 18.43 -22.18
N VAL A 141 -7.07 18.54 -20.94
CA VAL A 141 -8.50 18.47 -20.64
C VAL A 141 -9.16 19.77 -21.11
N GLU A 142 -10.17 19.62 -21.95
CA GLU A 142 -11.09 20.70 -22.32
C GLU A 142 -12.52 20.26 -22.01
N PRO A 143 -13.29 21.00 -21.20
CA PRO A 143 -14.65 20.60 -20.79
C PRO A 143 -15.59 20.31 -21.97
N SER A 144 -15.48 21.08 -23.06
CA SER A 144 -16.28 20.88 -24.28
C SER A 144 -16.03 19.50 -24.91
N ILE A 145 -14.77 19.07 -24.98
CA ILE A 145 -14.39 17.76 -25.52
C ILE A 145 -14.96 16.63 -24.66
N LEU A 146 -14.84 16.74 -23.33
CA LEU A 146 -15.38 15.73 -22.42
C LEU A 146 -16.92 15.65 -22.50
N GLN A 147 -17.60 16.78 -22.70
CA GLN A 147 -19.06 16.79 -22.93
C GLN A 147 -19.45 16.09 -24.23
N GLU A 148 -18.68 16.24 -25.31
CA GLU A 148 -18.93 15.51 -26.56
C GLU A 148 -18.72 14.00 -26.41
N ILE A 149 -17.65 13.59 -25.72
CA ILE A 149 -17.39 12.17 -25.41
C ILE A 149 -18.51 11.60 -24.54
N SER A 150 -18.96 12.35 -23.52
CA SER A 150 -20.08 11.96 -22.66
C SER A 150 -21.38 11.81 -23.43
N LYS A 151 -21.69 12.72 -24.37
CA LYS A 151 -22.84 12.59 -25.28
C LYS A 151 -22.76 11.36 -26.17
N ALA A 152 -21.55 10.98 -26.61
CA ALA A 152 -21.33 9.79 -27.43
C ALA A 152 -21.49 8.47 -26.63
N SER A 153 -21.17 8.47 -25.33
CA SER A 153 -21.33 7.32 -24.42
C SER A 153 -22.02 7.71 -23.10
N PRO A 154 -23.32 8.02 -23.11
CA PRO A 154 -24.00 8.66 -21.97
C PRO A 154 -24.18 7.75 -20.75
N LYS A 155 -24.01 6.43 -20.92
CA LYS A 155 -24.09 5.45 -19.83
C LYS A 155 -22.78 5.31 -19.07
N ALA A 156 -21.66 5.63 -19.71
CA ALA A 156 -20.35 5.48 -19.12
C ALA A 156 -19.92 6.79 -18.48
N LYS A 157 -19.69 6.77 -17.17
CA LYS A 157 -19.10 7.89 -16.46
C LYS A 157 -17.63 8.04 -16.89
N ILE A 158 -17.24 9.27 -17.23
CA ILE A 158 -15.85 9.56 -17.57
C ILE A 158 -15.01 9.58 -16.29
N ASN A 159 -13.85 8.93 -16.34
CA ASN A 159 -12.80 9.05 -15.34
C ASN A 159 -11.49 9.45 -16.03
N ILE A 160 -10.84 10.49 -15.55
CA ILE A 160 -9.56 10.94 -16.06
C ILE A 160 -8.44 10.24 -15.28
N LEU A 161 -7.60 9.47 -15.97
CA LEU A 161 -6.39 8.88 -15.38
C LEU A 161 -5.21 9.79 -15.68
N THR A 162 -4.53 10.32 -14.67
CA THR A 162 -3.48 11.34 -14.88
C THR A 162 -2.26 11.16 -13.98
N GLY A 163 -1.12 11.64 -14.46
CA GLY A 163 0.15 11.62 -13.74
C GLY A 163 0.31 12.81 -12.80
N PHE A 164 0.07 12.63 -11.49
CA PHE A 164 0.43 13.63 -10.48
C PHE A 164 1.87 13.43 -9.99
N GLU A 165 2.29 12.18 -9.82
CA GLU A 165 3.64 11.74 -9.44
C GLU A 165 4.08 12.13 -8.03
N THR A 166 4.24 13.42 -7.72
CA THR A 166 4.83 13.90 -6.46
C THR A 166 4.39 15.34 -6.20
N LEU A 167 4.26 15.70 -4.93
CA LEU A 167 3.93 17.05 -4.46
C LEU A 167 5.19 17.92 -4.33
N ASP A 168 6.32 17.33 -3.95
CA ASP A 168 7.58 18.06 -3.81
C ASP A 168 8.00 18.68 -5.16
N SER A 169 8.09 20.01 -5.22
CA SER A 169 8.39 20.73 -6.45
C SER A 169 9.81 20.49 -6.95
N HIS A 170 10.78 20.28 -6.06
CA HIS A 170 12.15 19.97 -6.47
C HIS A 170 12.20 18.59 -7.13
N ILE A 171 11.54 17.59 -6.55
CA ILE A 171 11.43 16.27 -7.18
C ILE A 171 10.66 16.36 -8.50
N ARG A 172 9.53 17.05 -8.51
CA ARG A 172 8.65 17.17 -9.68
C ARG A 172 9.34 17.84 -10.87
N ASP A 173 9.97 18.97 -10.63
CA ASP A 173 10.42 19.87 -11.69
C ASP A 173 11.87 19.61 -12.09
N GLU A 174 12.76 19.31 -11.12
CA GLU A 174 14.18 19.11 -11.39
C GLU A 174 14.53 17.63 -11.61
N ILE A 175 14.06 16.74 -10.73
CA ILE A 175 14.42 15.31 -10.78
C ILE A 175 13.60 14.58 -11.85
N LEU A 176 12.27 14.72 -11.83
CA LEU A 176 11.37 14.05 -12.76
C LEU A 176 11.20 14.83 -14.07
N GLY A 177 11.36 16.16 -14.05
CA GLY A 177 11.10 17.01 -15.22
C GLY A 177 9.67 16.87 -15.71
N LYS A 178 8.67 16.90 -14.82
CA LYS A 178 7.26 16.61 -15.18
C LYS A 178 6.68 17.62 -16.19
N GLN A 179 7.24 18.82 -16.30
CA GLN A 179 6.80 19.86 -17.25
C GLN A 179 5.29 20.13 -17.17
N GLU A 180 4.77 20.17 -15.95
CA GLU A 180 3.40 20.56 -15.61
C GLU A 180 3.45 20.96 -14.14
N THR A 181 3.34 22.25 -13.85
CA THR A 181 3.41 22.77 -12.49
C THR A 181 2.19 22.32 -11.67
N ILE A 182 2.29 22.41 -10.33
CA ILE A 182 1.15 22.14 -9.43
C ILE A 182 -0.03 23.05 -9.76
N ARG A 183 0.24 24.32 -10.10
CA ARG A 183 -0.80 25.29 -10.46
C ARG A 183 -1.53 24.90 -11.75
N GLU A 184 -0.80 24.46 -12.78
CA GLU A 184 -1.41 23.96 -14.02
C GLU A 184 -2.24 22.70 -13.76
N PHE A 185 -1.75 21.82 -12.88
CA PHE A 185 -2.51 20.65 -12.44
C PHE A 185 -3.81 21.05 -11.74
N GLU A 186 -3.79 22.02 -10.83
CA GLU A 186 -4.99 22.53 -10.15
C GLU A 186 -6.02 23.16 -11.11
N VAL A 187 -5.56 23.95 -12.10
CA VAL A 187 -6.44 24.47 -13.16
C VAL A 187 -7.06 23.32 -13.95
N GLY A 188 -6.28 22.28 -14.23
CA GLY A 188 -6.78 21.05 -14.83
C GLY A 188 -7.85 20.35 -13.97
N LEU A 189 -7.70 20.33 -12.65
CA LEU A 189 -8.73 19.80 -11.75
C LEU A 189 -10.02 20.62 -11.79
N ASP A 190 -9.94 21.95 -11.91
CA ASP A 190 -11.13 22.81 -12.06
C ASP A 190 -11.93 22.38 -13.31
N LYS A 191 -11.24 22.20 -14.44
CA LYS A 191 -11.85 21.71 -15.69
C LYS A 191 -12.46 20.30 -15.55
N VAL A 192 -11.81 19.39 -14.82
CA VAL A 192 -12.37 18.06 -14.54
C VAL A 192 -13.67 18.18 -13.73
N ALA A 193 -13.68 19.04 -12.70
CA ALA A 193 -14.83 19.27 -11.85
C ALA A 193 -16.05 19.81 -12.63
N GLU A 194 -15.83 20.74 -13.56
CA GLU A 194 -16.88 21.32 -14.42
C GLU A 194 -17.67 20.26 -15.22
N THR A 195 -17.05 19.10 -15.49
CA THR A 195 -17.65 18.02 -16.29
C THR A 195 -18.30 16.92 -15.45
N GLY A 196 -18.09 16.93 -14.13
CA GLY A 196 -18.53 15.85 -13.24
C GLY A 196 -17.77 14.53 -13.44
N ALA A 197 -16.63 14.56 -14.12
CA ALA A 197 -15.76 13.40 -14.29
C ALA A 197 -15.06 13.03 -12.97
N ASP A 198 -14.77 11.75 -12.82
CA ASP A 198 -13.95 11.25 -11.70
C ASP A 198 -12.46 11.32 -12.04
N LEU A 199 -11.59 11.21 -11.04
CA LEU A 199 -10.14 11.24 -11.22
C LEU A 199 -9.50 9.96 -10.69
N THR A 200 -8.62 9.38 -11.49
CA THR A 200 -7.59 8.44 -11.02
C THR A 200 -6.22 9.11 -11.15
N ALA A 201 -5.47 9.26 -10.06
CA ALA A 201 -4.18 9.92 -10.09
C ALA A 201 -3.04 8.93 -9.81
N PHE A 202 -2.02 8.92 -10.67
CA PHE A 202 -0.74 8.27 -10.38
C PHE A 202 0.02 9.07 -9.34
N VAL A 203 0.49 8.38 -8.30
CA VAL A 203 1.44 8.91 -7.32
C VAL A 203 2.63 7.96 -7.31
N LEU A 204 3.84 8.49 -7.46
CA LEU A 204 5.07 7.72 -7.39
C LEU A 204 5.49 7.55 -5.93
N PHE A 205 5.83 6.32 -5.57
CA PHE A 205 6.50 6.01 -4.33
C PHE A 205 8.00 5.95 -4.57
N LYS A 206 8.76 6.75 -3.81
CA LYS A 206 10.21 6.97 -3.97
C LYS A 206 10.63 7.53 -5.33
N PRO A 207 10.07 8.68 -5.75
CA PRO A 207 10.36 9.30 -7.05
C PRO A 207 11.79 9.84 -7.23
N SER A 208 12.59 9.95 -6.17
CA SER A 208 13.97 10.44 -6.25
C SER A 208 14.98 9.35 -5.88
N GLN A 209 16.10 9.32 -6.62
CA GLN A 209 17.22 8.40 -6.41
C GLN A 209 17.91 8.60 -5.06
N ARG A 210 17.77 9.79 -4.45
CA ARG A 210 18.47 10.17 -3.22
C ARG A 210 17.60 10.04 -1.97
N MET A 211 16.35 9.60 -2.11
CA MET A 211 15.44 9.44 -0.98
C MET A 211 15.71 8.15 -0.22
N THR A 212 15.60 8.22 1.10
CA THR A 212 15.43 7.07 1.97
C THR A 212 14.02 6.47 1.82
N ASP A 213 13.83 5.23 2.29
CA ASP A 213 12.51 4.58 2.28
C ASP A 213 11.50 5.34 3.19
N SER A 214 11.98 5.95 4.28
CA SER A 214 11.16 6.78 5.18
C SER A 214 10.70 8.09 4.53
N GLU A 215 11.60 8.79 3.84
CA GLU A 215 11.25 10.01 3.11
C GLU A 215 10.26 9.68 1.98
N ALA A 216 10.45 8.55 1.30
CA ALA A 216 9.53 8.10 0.24
C ALA A 216 8.12 7.88 0.76
N PHE A 217 7.99 7.27 1.95
CA PHE A 217 6.71 7.07 2.61
C PHE A 217 6.03 8.40 2.95
N VAL A 218 6.79 9.35 3.52
CA VAL A 218 6.29 10.68 3.88
C VAL A 218 5.83 11.45 2.65
N GLU A 219 6.64 11.49 1.59
CA GLU A 219 6.31 12.23 0.36
C GLU A 219 5.11 11.65 -0.37
N ALA A 220 5.03 10.33 -0.50
CA ALA A 220 3.87 9.69 -1.11
C ALA A 220 2.59 9.94 -0.28
N ASN A 221 2.69 9.89 1.05
CA ASN A 221 1.57 10.20 1.95
C ASN A 221 1.12 11.67 1.81
N ASN A 222 2.07 12.61 1.75
CA ASN A 222 1.78 14.03 1.56
C ASN A 222 1.13 14.30 0.19
N SER A 223 1.65 13.67 -0.87
CA SER A 223 1.08 13.73 -2.22
C SER A 223 -0.36 13.24 -2.26
N ILE A 224 -0.64 12.11 -1.60
CA ILE A 224 -2.00 11.56 -1.51
C ILE A 224 -2.92 12.50 -0.72
N ASN A 225 -2.49 13.00 0.43
CA ASN A 225 -3.28 13.94 1.24
C ASN A 225 -3.62 15.22 0.47
N TYR A 226 -2.65 15.76 -0.25
CA TYR A 226 -2.86 16.92 -1.11
C TYR A 226 -3.93 16.64 -2.17
N LEU A 227 -3.85 15.51 -2.88
CA LEU A 227 -4.85 15.15 -3.87
C LEU A 227 -6.25 14.96 -3.27
N ILE A 228 -6.34 14.34 -2.07
CA ILE A 228 -7.61 14.18 -1.34
C ILE A 228 -8.23 15.55 -1.08
N ASP A 229 -7.45 16.49 -0.53
CA ASP A 229 -7.92 17.84 -0.21
C ASP A 229 -8.36 18.59 -1.47
N GLN A 230 -7.56 18.54 -2.53
CA GLN A 230 -7.85 19.26 -3.78
C GLN A 230 -9.07 18.69 -4.50
N CYS A 231 -9.25 17.36 -4.51
CA CYS A 231 -10.41 16.71 -5.11
C CYS A 231 -11.67 16.94 -4.27
N LYS A 232 -11.57 16.87 -2.93
CA LYS A 232 -12.69 17.12 -2.02
C LYS A 232 -13.23 18.54 -2.17
N LYS A 233 -12.35 19.55 -2.26
CA LYS A 233 -12.75 20.95 -2.50
C LYS A 233 -13.55 21.15 -3.79
N ARG A 234 -13.35 20.25 -4.77
CA ARG A 234 -13.95 20.31 -6.10
C ARG A 234 -15.07 19.29 -6.33
N GLY A 235 -15.39 18.46 -5.32
CA GLY A 235 -16.39 17.40 -5.45
C GLY A 235 -15.99 16.27 -6.42
N ILE A 236 -14.70 16.06 -6.66
CA ILE A 236 -14.19 15.02 -7.57
C ILE A 236 -14.02 13.71 -6.78
N ASN A 237 -14.57 12.60 -7.27
CA ASN A 237 -14.26 11.30 -6.67
C ASN A 237 -12.86 10.86 -7.11
N LEU A 238 -12.01 10.62 -6.11
CA LEU A 238 -10.60 10.30 -6.31
C LEU A 238 -10.34 8.80 -6.14
N THR A 239 -9.55 8.24 -7.05
CA THR A 239 -8.82 6.98 -6.88
C THR A 239 -7.33 7.26 -6.99
N ILE A 240 -6.53 6.74 -6.08
CA ILE A 240 -5.07 6.81 -6.14
C ILE A 240 -4.54 5.52 -6.73
N ARG A 241 -3.69 5.66 -7.73
CA ARG A 241 -2.84 4.57 -8.23
C ARG A 241 -1.40 4.82 -7.75
N LEU A 242 -1.04 4.18 -6.65
CA LEU A 242 0.27 4.31 -6.00
C LEU A 242 1.27 3.39 -6.69
N ASN A 243 2.22 3.97 -7.43
CA ASN A 243 3.19 3.25 -8.24
C ASN A 243 4.56 3.28 -7.54
N PRO A 244 5.14 2.13 -7.15
CA PRO A 244 6.56 2.06 -6.84
C PRO A 244 7.37 2.53 -8.05
N MET A 245 8.25 3.51 -7.84
CA MET A 245 9.18 3.96 -8.87
C MET A 245 10.04 2.77 -9.35
N TYR A 246 10.27 2.70 -10.65
CA TYR A 246 11.17 1.74 -11.26
C TYR A 246 12.16 2.43 -12.19
N ALA A 247 13.36 1.85 -12.34
CA ALA A 247 14.37 2.37 -13.26
C ALA A 247 14.01 2.01 -14.70
N ALA A 248 13.35 2.93 -15.42
CA ALA A 248 13.02 2.76 -16.82
C ALA A 248 14.28 2.85 -17.70
N LYS A 249 14.52 1.83 -18.53
CA LYS A 249 15.68 1.72 -19.42
C LYS A 249 15.82 2.95 -20.31
N GLY A 250 17.04 3.48 -20.37
CA GLY A 250 17.38 4.65 -21.19
C GLY A 250 16.92 6.01 -20.64
N SER A 251 16.12 6.05 -19.57
CA SER A 251 15.68 7.32 -18.98
C SER A 251 16.85 8.06 -18.30
N VAL A 252 16.78 9.40 -18.28
CA VAL A 252 17.78 10.24 -17.58
C VAL A 252 17.79 9.90 -16.10
N TRP A 253 16.62 9.66 -15.51
CA TRP A 253 16.47 9.26 -14.13
C TRP A 253 17.26 7.98 -13.82
N THR A 254 17.16 6.97 -14.68
CA THR A 254 17.91 5.70 -14.53
C THR A 254 19.42 5.92 -14.63
N GLN A 255 19.88 6.77 -15.56
CA GLN A 255 21.31 7.08 -15.69
C GLN A 255 21.87 7.74 -14.41
N ILE A 256 21.09 8.59 -13.76
CA ILE A 256 21.46 9.18 -12.46
C ILE A 256 21.42 8.12 -11.35
N ALA A 257 20.41 7.24 -11.34
CA ALA A 257 20.26 6.19 -10.34
C ALA A 257 21.44 5.21 -10.33
N VAL A 258 21.94 4.80 -11.50
CA VAL A 258 23.13 3.93 -11.63
C VAL A 258 24.36 4.54 -10.96
N ASN A 259 24.50 5.86 -11.03
CA ASN A 259 25.65 6.59 -10.47
C ASN A 259 25.40 7.11 -9.04
N THR A 260 24.23 6.84 -8.47
CA THR A 260 23.91 7.25 -7.11
C THR A 260 24.29 6.12 -6.16
N SER A 261 25.36 6.34 -5.38
CA SER A 261 25.77 5.39 -4.34
C SER A 261 24.61 5.08 -3.42
N ASP A 262 24.43 3.80 -3.11
CA ASP A 262 23.42 3.29 -2.18
C ASP A 262 21.95 3.47 -2.59
N TYR A 263 21.66 3.84 -3.85
CA TYR A 263 20.27 3.79 -4.32
C TYR A 263 19.71 2.37 -4.20
N LYS A 264 18.50 2.29 -3.63
CA LYS A 264 17.71 1.07 -3.59
C LYS A 264 16.30 1.38 -4.09
N PRO A 265 15.67 0.51 -4.90
CA PRO A 265 14.28 0.69 -5.31
C PRO A 265 13.31 0.68 -4.12
N PRO A 266 12.04 1.07 -4.32
CA PRO A 266 11.03 1.03 -3.27
C PRO A 266 10.87 -0.38 -2.68
N GLN A 267 10.65 -0.47 -1.37
CA GLN A 267 10.16 -1.70 -0.74
C GLN A 267 8.68 -1.90 -1.07
N LEU A 268 8.30 -3.10 -1.52
CA LEU A 268 6.89 -3.37 -1.83
C LEU A 268 6.04 -3.34 -0.55
N SER A 269 6.60 -3.79 0.58
CA SER A 269 5.93 -3.79 1.87
C SER A 269 5.56 -2.38 2.35
N ASP A 270 6.44 -1.38 2.15
CA ASP A 270 6.16 0.02 2.49
C ASP A 270 5.07 0.62 1.59
N VAL A 271 5.11 0.32 0.29
CA VAL A 271 4.07 0.75 -0.66
C VAL A 271 2.72 0.19 -0.25
N MET A 272 2.66 -1.10 0.09
CA MET A 272 1.44 -1.75 0.56
C MET A 272 0.97 -1.16 1.89
N LYS A 273 1.89 -0.96 2.85
CA LYS A 273 1.57 -0.35 4.15
C LYS A 273 0.89 1.00 3.98
N LEU A 274 1.43 1.88 3.14
CA LEU A 274 0.82 3.17 2.85
C LEU A 274 -0.54 3.03 2.16
N ALA A 275 -0.61 2.22 1.10
CA ALA A 275 -1.86 2.03 0.36
C ALA A 275 -2.98 1.50 1.25
N PHE A 276 -2.67 0.59 2.16
CA PHE A 276 -3.67 -0.03 3.01
C PHE A 276 -4.03 0.86 4.20
N GLN A 277 -3.08 1.67 4.70
CA GLN A 277 -3.40 2.76 5.62
C GLN A 277 -4.42 3.71 4.98
N LYS A 278 -4.17 4.19 3.76
CA LYS A 278 -5.08 5.11 3.06
C LYS A 278 -6.43 4.49 2.71
N ALA A 279 -6.45 3.21 2.37
CA ALA A 279 -7.69 2.47 2.18
C ALA A 279 -8.55 2.42 3.45
N ARG A 280 -7.93 2.23 4.64
CA ARG A 280 -8.64 2.29 5.93
C ARG A 280 -9.17 3.69 6.25
N GLU A 281 -8.51 4.73 5.75
CA GLU A 281 -8.98 6.12 5.82
C GLU A 281 -10.11 6.42 4.81
N GLY A 282 -10.56 5.42 4.03
CA GLY A 282 -11.67 5.54 3.08
C GLY A 282 -11.27 5.97 1.67
N VAL A 283 -9.98 6.04 1.37
CA VAL A 283 -9.46 6.41 0.04
C VAL A 283 -9.48 5.20 -0.89
N LYS A 284 -9.95 5.36 -2.13
CA LYS A 284 -9.84 4.31 -3.15
C LYS A 284 -8.38 4.19 -3.58
N MET A 285 -7.77 3.04 -3.36
CA MET A 285 -6.35 2.80 -3.57
C MET A 285 -6.13 1.61 -4.52
N TYR A 286 -5.15 1.76 -5.41
CA TYR A 286 -4.65 0.71 -6.30
C TYR A 286 -3.12 0.76 -6.31
N ILE A 287 -2.45 -0.39 -6.21
CA ILE A 287 -0.98 -0.50 -6.24
C ILE A 287 -0.52 -0.78 -7.68
N GLY A 288 0.26 0.11 -8.27
CA GLY A 288 0.83 -0.08 -9.60
C GLY A 288 1.96 -1.11 -9.62
N LEU A 289 1.67 -2.35 -9.99
CA LEU A 289 2.67 -3.43 -10.01
C LEU A 289 3.40 -3.58 -11.35
N SER A 290 2.97 -2.86 -12.38
CA SER A 290 3.54 -2.92 -13.73
C SER A 290 4.73 -1.98 -13.87
N THR A 291 5.78 -2.48 -14.52
CA THR A 291 6.96 -1.72 -14.96
C THR A 291 6.91 -1.38 -16.45
N GLU A 292 5.77 -1.63 -17.09
CA GLU A 292 5.54 -1.37 -18.52
C GLU A 292 6.51 -2.11 -19.46
N GLY A 293 7.23 -3.09 -18.92
CA GLY A 293 8.16 -3.96 -19.63
C GLY A 293 9.45 -3.28 -20.08
N ILE A 294 9.79 -2.15 -19.46
CA ILE A 294 10.98 -1.36 -19.79
C ILE A 294 11.86 -1.12 -18.57
N ASP A 295 11.71 -1.90 -17.49
CA ASP A 295 12.55 -1.80 -16.32
C ASP A 295 13.94 -2.39 -16.50
N GLU A 296 14.90 -1.83 -15.77
CA GLU A 296 16.12 -2.52 -15.41
C GLU A 296 15.88 -3.44 -14.21
N SER A 297 16.38 -4.68 -14.27
CA SER A 297 16.09 -5.72 -13.26
C SER A 297 16.50 -5.33 -11.83
N TRP A 298 17.55 -4.53 -11.67
CA TRP A 298 18.04 -4.02 -10.37
C TRP A 298 17.20 -2.87 -9.81
N GLY A 299 16.40 -2.21 -10.66
CA GLY A 299 15.78 -0.93 -10.36
C GLY A 299 14.30 -1.02 -10.02
N THR A 300 13.79 -2.17 -9.60
CA THR A 300 12.37 -2.37 -9.27
C THR A 300 12.19 -2.89 -7.86
N TYR A 301 10.97 -2.81 -7.33
CA TYR A 301 10.64 -3.39 -6.01
C TYR A 301 10.97 -4.88 -5.90
N ARG A 302 11.12 -5.60 -7.03
CA ARG A 302 11.50 -7.03 -7.05
C ARG A 302 12.95 -7.28 -6.68
N ALA A 303 13.80 -6.26 -6.75
CA ALA A 303 15.21 -6.34 -6.37
C ALA A 303 15.46 -6.08 -4.89
N ARG A 304 14.42 -5.84 -4.09
CA ARG A 304 14.53 -5.61 -2.64
C ARG A 304 14.45 -6.91 -1.85
N ASP A 305 15.12 -6.92 -0.71
CA ASP A 305 15.16 -8.07 0.22
C ASP A 305 13.78 -8.42 0.81
N ASP A 306 12.84 -7.46 0.88
CA ASP A 306 11.47 -7.69 1.37
C ASP A 306 10.56 -8.36 0.33
N TYR A 307 10.98 -8.43 -0.93
CA TYR A 307 10.17 -8.99 -1.99
C TYR A 307 9.94 -10.49 -1.81
N SER A 308 8.69 -10.91 -1.94
CA SER A 308 8.30 -12.32 -2.05
C SER A 308 7.09 -12.49 -2.95
N ALA A 309 6.91 -13.70 -3.48
CA ALA A 309 5.73 -14.03 -4.29
C ALA A 309 4.42 -13.87 -3.48
N GLU A 310 4.46 -14.12 -2.17
CA GLU A 310 3.30 -13.94 -1.29
C GLU A 310 2.96 -12.46 -1.11
N LEU A 311 3.97 -11.59 -0.94
CA LEU A 311 3.75 -10.14 -0.85
C LEU A 311 3.13 -9.58 -2.15
N LEU A 312 3.64 -10.04 -3.31
CA LEU A 312 3.05 -9.69 -4.61
C LEU A 312 1.60 -10.16 -4.73
N LYS A 313 1.31 -11.40 -4.30
CA LYS A 313 -0.05 -11.96 -4.31
C LYS A 313 -1.00 -11.15 -3.42
N GLN A 314 -0.56 -10.71 -2.24
CA GLN A 314 -1.36 -9.83 -1.39
C GLN A 314 -1.69 -8.50 -2.06
N ALA A 315 -0.71 -7.87 -2.74
CA ALA A 315 -0.95 -6.63 -3.49
C ALA A 315 -1.95 -6.84 -4.64
N ILE A 316 -1.88 -7.99 -5.33
CA ILE A 316 -2.84 -8.36 -6.38
C ILE A 316 -4.25 -8.56 -5.78
N LEU A 317 -4.37 -9.25 -4.64
CA LEU A 317 -5.66 -9.45 -3.98
C LEU A 317 -6.29 -8.12 -3.52
N PHE A 318 -5.47 -7.20 -3.00
CA PHE A 318 -5.87 -5.83 -2.67
C PHE A 318 -6.39 -5.09 -3.90
N ASN A 319 -5.62 -5.09 -4.99
CA ASN A 319 -6.03 -4.47 -6.26
C ASN A 319 -7.32 -5.05 -6.84
N ASN A 320 -7.59 -6.34 -6.58
CA ASN A 320 -8.80 -7.01 -7.03
C ASN A 320 -10.03 -6.73 -6.13
N GLY A 321 -9.90 -5.91 -5.09
CA GLY A 321 -10.96 -5.66 -4.11
C GLY A 321 -11.26 -6.85 -3.20
N LYS A 322 -10.40 -7.88 -3.20
CA LYS A 322 -10.57 -9.12 -2.41
C LYS A 322 -9.91 -9.04 -1.04
N LEU A 323 -9.17 -7.98 -0.77
CA LEU A 323 -8.45 -7.76 0.47
C LEU A 323 -8.65 -6.31 0.90
N SER A 324 -9.35 -6.08 2.02
CA SER A 324 -9.61 -4.75 2.57
C SER A 324 -8.63 -4.34 3.68
N LEU A 325 -7.73 -5.25 4.09
CA LEU A 325 -6.86 -5.08 5.24
C LEU A 325 -5.45 -5.64 4.97
N PHE A 326 -4.43 -5.01 5.55
CA PHE A 326 -3.04 -5.44 5.36
C PHE A 326 -2.86 -6.60 6.29
N GLN A 327 -2.93 -7.79 5.71
CA GLN A 327 -2.41 -8.97 6.36
C GLN A 327 -0.89 -8.93 6.21
N SER A 328 -0.24 -7.96 6.89
CA SER A 328 1.08 -8.28 7.40
C SER A 328 0.89 -9.57 8.19
N ALA A 329 1.66 -10.60 7.89
CA ALA A 329 1.74 -11.80 8.70
C ALA A 329 2.35 -11.52 10.09
N ASN A 330 2.09 -10.34 10.68
CA ASN A 330 2.59 -9.89 11.96
C ASN A 330 1.40 -9.36 12.77
N TYR A 331 1.06 -10.15 13.80
CA TYR A 331 0.81 -9.80 15.20
C TYR A 331 0.23 -8.41 15.54
N MET A 332 -0.54 -8.35 16.63
CA MET A 332 -0.99 -7.13 17.30
C MET A 332 0.08 -6.01 17.25
N GLU A 333 -0.13 -4.99 16.42
CA GLU A 333 0.56 -3.70 16.46
C GLU A 333 -0.25 -2.83 17.43
N PRO A 334 0.22 -2.71 18.68
CA PRO A 334 1.50 -2.05 18.93
C PRO A 334 2.52 -2.81 19.81
N ALA A 335 3.81 -2.50 19.61
CA ALA A 335 4.96 -3.16 20.25
C ALA A 335 5.43 -2.58 21.61
N SER A 336 4.64 -1.71 22.26
CA SER A 336 4.97 -1.17 23.60
C SER A 336 3.73 -0.83 24.41
N PHE A 337 3.90 -0.73 25.73
CA PHE A 337 2.85 -0.34 26.67
C PHE A 337 2.24 1.04 26.34
N ASP A 338 3.05 2.03 25.98
CA ASP A 338 2.53 3.38 25.68
C ASP A 338 1.64 3.39 24.44
N CYS A 339 1.97 2.57 23.45
CA CYS A 339 1.20 2.47 22.24
C CYS A 339 -0.10 1.68 22.45
N ILE A 340 -0.11 0.65 23.31
CA ILE A 340 -1.33 -0.13 23.56
C ILE A 340 -2.35 0.65 24.37
N ILE A 341 -1.92 1.50 25.30
CA ILE A 341 -2.81 2.39 26.07
C ILE A 341 -3.50 3.41 25.16
N LYS A 342 -2.79 3.94 24.15
CA LYS A 342 -3.35 4.88 23.16
C LYS A 342 -4.48 4.29 22.32
N THR A 343 -4.59 2.97 22.25
CA THR A 343 -5.70 2.32 21.52
C THR A 343 -7.06 2.50 22.19
N GLY A 344 -7.10 2.84 23.48
CA GLY A 344 -8.33 2.94 24.27
C GLY A 344 -8.92 1.60 24.72
N TYR A 345 -8.40 0.48 24.23
CA TYR A 345 -8.85 -0.87 24.62
C TYR A 345 -8.24 -1.37 25.94
N VAL A 346 -7.17 -0.74 26.40
CA VAL A 346 -6.46 -1.12 27.64
C VAL A 346 -6.62 -0.02 28.69
N LYS A 347 -6.97 -0.42 29.91
CA LYS A 347 -7.04 0.45 31.09
C LYS A 347 -6.18 -0.13 32.21
N CYS A 348 -5.40 0.72 32.86
CA CYS A 348 -4.58 0.33 34.01
C CYS A 348 -5.26 0.70 35.32
N ASN A 349 -5.14 -0.17 36.32
CA ASN A 349 -5.47 0.15 37.70
C ASN A 349 -4.49 -0.59 38.62
N GLN A 350 -3.79 0.13 39.50
CA GLN A 350 -2.84 -0.38 40.51
C GLN A 350 -1.91 -1.52 40.04
N ASP A 351 -2.36 -2.77 40.10
CA ASP A 351 -1.65 -4.03 39.83
C ASP A 351 -2.26 -4.84 38.66
N ARG A 352 -3.16 -4.22 37.89
CA ARG A 352 -4.01 -4.90 36.90
C ARG A 352 -4.20 -4.10 35.61
N LEU A 353 -4.14 -4.81 34.48
CA LEU A 353 -4.59 -4.33 33.18
C LEU A 353 -5.98 -4.90 32.87
N THR A 354 -6.92 -4.04 32.48
CA THR A 354 -8.20 -4.44 31.91
C THR A 354 -8.16 -4.22 30.41
N VAL A 355 -8.48 -5.24 29.62
CA VAL A 355 -8.33 -5.25 28.18
C VAL A 355 -9.64 -5.68 27.52
N ILE A 356 -10.17 -4.85 26.63
CA ILE A 356 -11.27 -5.22 25.73
C ILE A 356 -10.64 -5.77 24.46
N ILE A 357 -11.04 -6.96 24.00
CA ILE A 357 -10.44 -7.61 22.84
C ILE A 357 -11.13 -7.14 21.55
N PRO A 358 -10.51 -6.27 20.72
CA PRO A 358 -11.13 -5.81 19.49
C PRO A 358 -11.02 -6.87 18.39
N PRO A 359 -11.93 -6.87 17.40
CA PRO A 359 -11.83 -7.73 16.22
C PRO A 359 -10.51 -7.59 15.46
N SER A 360 -9.88 -6.41 15.51
CA SER A 360 -8.60 -6.14 14.85
C SER A 360 -7.40 -6.88 15.43
N TRP A 361 -7.53 -7.52 16.61
CA TRP A 361 -6.46 -8.31 17.25
C TRP A 361 -6.59 -9.82 17.01
N ILE A 362 -7.63 -10.22 16.29
CA ILE A 362 -7.98 -11.62 16.03
C ILE A 362 -7.48 -12.02 14.65
N VAL A 363 -6.97 -13.25 14.54
CA VAL A 363 -6.57 -13.83 13.26
C VAL A 363 -7.81 -14.05 12.40
N LEU A 364 -7.78 -13.68 11.12
CA LEU A 364 -8.92 -13.87 10.22
C LEU A 364 -9.32 -15.35 10.18
N GLY A 365 -10.60 -15.62 10.43
CA GLY A 365 -11.15 -16.98 10.50
C GLY A 365 -11.16 -17.58 11.90
N GLU A 366 -10.58 -16.90 12.89
CA GLU A 366 -10.71 -17.23 14.31
C GLU A 366 -11.68 -16.26 15.00
N ASP A 367 -12.24 -16.70 16.13
CA ASP A 367 -13.12 -15.93 17.02
C ASP A 367 -12.48 -15.68 18.40
N ARG A 368 -11.20 -16.04 18.55
CA ARG A 368 -10.44 -16.01 19.79
C ARG A 368 -9.06 -15.35 19.64
N LEU A 369 -8.56 -14.83 20.74
CA LEU A 369 -7.22 -14.24 20.83
C LEU A 369 -6.16 -15.33 20.65
N SER A 370 -5.20 -15.08 19.76
CA SER A 370 -4.06 -15.98 19.57
C SER A 370 -3.11 -15.93 20.77
N TYR A 371 -2.34 -17.01 20.97
CA TYR A 371 -1.39 -17.09 22.08
C TYR A 371 -0.28 -16.02 21.97
N THR A 372 0.11 -15.66 20.74
CA THR A 372 1.12 -14.63 20.48
C THR A 372 0.62 -13.23 20.83
N SER A 373 -0.63 -12.94 20.49
CA SER A 373 -1.31 -11.72 20.92
C SER A 373 -1.41 -11.64 22.45
N LEU A 374 -1.67 -12.77 23.12
CA LEU A 374 -1.68 -12.80 24.59
C LEU A 374 -0.29 -12.59 25.19
N VAL A 375 0.76 -13.21 24.65
CA VAL A 375 2.16 -12.99 25.08
C VAL A 375 2.54 -11.52 24.96
N ARG A 376 2.10 -10.82 23.91
CA ARG A 376 2.31 -9.38 23.75
C ARG A 376 1.63 -8.55 24.86
N LEU A 377 0.42 -8.93 25.27
CA LEU A 377 -0.25 -8.28 26.39
C LEU A 377 0.47 -8.51 27.73
N ILE A 378 1.05 -9.71 27.93
CA ILE A 378 1.88 -10.01 29.09
C ILE A 378 3.14 -9.13 29.09
N GLU A 379 3.78 -8.94 27.94
CA GLU A 379 4.95 -8.07 27.82
C GLU A 379 4.59 -6.60 28.11
N CYS A 380 3.44 -6.12 27.63
CA CYS A 380 2.93 -4.79 27.99
C CYS A 380 2.66 -4.67 29.51
N CYS A 381 2.17 -5.74 30.14
CA CYS A 381 1.98 -5.79 31.59
C CYS A 381 3.32 -5.77 32.35
N ARG A 382 4.35 -6.44 31.84
CA ARG A 382 5.72 -6.36 32.37
C ARG A 382 6.28 -4.95 32.26
N GLU A 383 6.11 -4.29 31.11
CA GLU A 383 6.53 -2.89 30.92
C GLU A 383 5.81 -1.94 31.89
N TYR A 384 4.51 -2.16 32.13
CA TYR A 384 3.75 -1.38 33.11
C TYR A 384 4.34 -1.53 34.51
N HIS A 385 4.57 -2.77 34.96
CA HIS A 385 5.27 -3.06 36.21
C HIS A 385 6.65 -2.39 36.26
N TRP A 386 7.43 -2.49 35.18
CA TRP A 386 8.76 -1.90 35.10
C TRP A 386 8.73 -0.39 35.32
N LYS A 387 7.87 0.32 34.59
CA LYS A 387 7.73 1.78 34.71
C LYS A 387 7.22 2.20 36.09
N LYS A 388 6.18 1.53 36.57
CA LYS A 388 5.45 1.90 37.79
C LYS A 388 6.23 1.56 39.05
N ASP A 389 6.74 0.34 39.13
CA ASP A 389 7.21 -0.25 40.38
C ASP A 389 8.74 -0.24 40.49
N ILE A 390 9.47 -0.23 39.37
CA ILE A 390 10.95 -0.25 39.34
C ILE A 390 11.54 1.12 39.00
N LEU A 391 11.21 1.67 37.83
CA LEU A 391 11.79 2.94 37.37
C LEU A 391 11.43 4.11 38.27
N SER A 392 10.27 4.09 38.92
CA SER A 392 9.87 5.10 39.92
C SER A 392 10.74 5.13 41.18
N LYS A 393 11.60 4.13 41.38
CA LYS A 393 12.46 3.96 42.57
C LYS A 393 13.92 4.27 42.30
N ILE A 394 14.27 4.68 41.08
CA ILE A 394 15.67 4.92 40.69
C ILE A 394 15.84 6.25 39.96
N ASN A 395 16.99 6.87 40.15
CA ASN A 395 17.48 7.89 39.23
C ASN A 395 18.29 7.20 38.12
N ILE A 396 17.71 7.10 36.91
CA ILE A 396 18.33 6.42 35.76
C ILE A 396 19.65 7.08 35.33
N GLU A 397 19.78 8.40 35.52
CA GLU A 397 21.00 9.13 35.14
C GLU A 397 22.19 8.74 36.03
N GLU A 398 21.93 8.47 37.31
CA GLU A 398 22.95 8.04 38.27
C GLU A 398 23.20 6.53 38.21
N PHE A 399 22.18 5.74 37.88
CA PHE A 399 22.26 4.29 37.85
C PHE A 399 21.53 3.70 36.63
N PRO A 400 22.23 3.53 35.49
CA PRO A 400 21.66 2.90 34.30
C PRO A 400 21.21 1.47 34.60
N LEU A 401 19.90 1.24 34.50
CA LEU A 401 19.26 -0.04 34.81
C LEU A 401 18.24 -0.40 33.73
N ASP A 402 18.33 -1.65 33.27
CA ASP A 402 17.40 -2.30 32.37
C ASP A 402 17.08 -3.72 32.89
N SER A 403 16.23 -4.45 32.19
CA SER A 403 15.96 -5.86 32.45
C SER A 403 15.90 -6.70 31.19
N ILE A 404 16.37 -7.95 31.32
CA ILE A 404 16.27 -8.97 30.27
C ILE A 404 15.33 -10.08 30.74
N CYS A 405 14.40 -10.49 29.89
CA CYS A 405 13.61 -11.70 30.10
C CYS A 405 14.50 -12.93 29.91
N LYS A 406 14.79 -13.64 31.00
CA LYS A 406 15.56 -14.90 30.99
C LYS A 406 14.70 -16.10 30.58
N LEU A 407 13.45 -16.10 31.02
CA LEU A 407 12.51 -17.20 30.82
C LEU A 407 11.09 -16.62 30.79
N LEU A 408 10.29 -17.11 29.86
CA LEU A 408 8.84 -16.94 29.86
C LEU A 408 8.20 -18.30 29.65
N SER A 409 7.31 -18.72 30.54
CA SER A 409 6.46 -19.89 30.37
C SER A 409 4.99 -19.48 30.53
N GLY A 410 4.11 -20.17 29.81
CA GLY A 410 2.68 -19.87 29.81
C GLY A 410 1.82 -21.12 29.69
N GLU A 411 0.73 -21.15 30.44
CA GLU A 411 -0.31 -22.17 30.39
C GLU A 411 -1.63 -21.51 29.97
N PHE A 412 -2.28 -22.06 28.94
CA PHE A 412 -3.54 -21.57 28.41
C PHE A 412 -4.64 -22.55 28.79
N THR A 413 -5.62 -22.08 29.56
CA THR A 413 -6.67 -22.92 30.16
C THR A 413 -8.03 -22.73 29.49
N ASN A 414 -8.36 -21.51 29.08
CA ASN A 414 -9.63 -21.20 28.42
C ASN A 414 -9.44 -20.18 27.27
N PRO A 415 -10.25 -20.27 26.19
CA PRO A 415 -10.18 -19.31 25.09
C PRO A 415 -10.64 -17.92 25.53
N ILE A 416 -10.05 -16.89 24.91
CA ILE A 416 -10.40 -15.48 25.11
C ILE A 416 -11.08 -15.02 23.82
N LEU A 417 -12.38 -14.75 23.86
CA LEU A 417 -13.17 -14.46 22.66
C LEU A 417 -13.08 -12.99 22.24
N VAL A 418 -13.29 -12.72 20.96
CA VAL A 418 -13.47 -11.35 20.44
C VAL A 418 -14.61 -10.63 21.17
N GLY A 419 -14.42 -9.34 21.46
CA GLY A 419 -15.37 -8.52 22.20
C GLY A 419 -15.41 -8.78 23.71
N SER A 420 -14.74 -9.83 24.21
CA SER A 420 -14.66 -10.08 25.64
C SER A 420 -13.76 -9.07 26.35
N THR A 421 -14.00 -8.89 27.64
CA THR A 421 -13.10 -8.15 28.53
C THR A 421 -12.31 -9.14 29.37
N ILE A 422 -11.00 -8.97 29.41
CA ILE A 422 -10.10 -9.73 30.28
C ILE A 422 -9.41 -8.80 31.27
N SER A 423 -9.00 -9.37 32.40
CA SER A 423 -8.10 -8.76 33.36
C SER A 423 -6.80 -9.53 33.44
N ILE A 424 -5.68 -8.81 33.41
CA ILE A 424 -4.33 -9.36 33.60
C ILE A 424 -3.80 -8.75 34.90
N SER A 425 -3.63 -9.58 35.94
CA SER A 425 -2.96 -9.20 37.19
C SER A 425 -1.56 -9.75 37.21
N TYR A 426 -0.64 -9.08 37.90
CA TYR A 426 0.74 -9.54 38.09
C TYR A 426 1.13 -9.54 39.56
N SER A 427 1.99 -10.47 39.97
CA SER A 427 2.59 -10.52 41.31
C SER A 427 4.05 -10.99 41.24
N ILE A 428 4.85 -10.57 42.21
CA ILE A 428 6.24 -11.01 42.34
C ILE A 428 6.25 -12.25 43.23
N THR A 429 6.73 -13.38 42.72
CA THR A 429 6.70 -14.66 43.45
C THR A 429 8.06 -15.10 43.97
N GLU A 430 9.14 -14.56 43.43
CA GLU A 430 10.50 -14.90 43.83
C GLU A 430 11.44 -13.74 43.56
N VAL A 431 12.34 -13.45 44.49
CA VAL A 431 13.37 -12.41 44.36
C VAL A 431 14.74 -13.03 44.56
N ARG A 432 15.65 -12.73 43.62
CA ARG A 432 17.03 -13.20 43.62
C ARG A 432 17.97 -12.00 43.59
N ARG A 433 19.24 -12.24 43.94
CA ARG A 433 20.28 -11.20 43.99
C ARG A 433 20.39 -10.31 42.73
N LYS A 434 20.08 -10.84 41.54
CA LYS A 434 20.19 -10.13 40.25
C LYS A 434 18.92 -10.21 39.40
N GLY A 435 17.78 -10.56 39.98
CA GLY A 435 16.56 -10.75 39.20
C GLY A 435 15.37 -11.16 40.04
N TYR A 436 14.22 -11.31 39.42
CA TYR A 436 12.96 -11.62 40.08
C TYR A 436 12.03 -12.37 39.13
N THR A 437 11.02 -13.02 39.69
CA THR A 437 10.02 -13.78 38.96
C THR A 437 8.66 -13.09 39.09
N LEU A 438 8.04 -12.77 37.95
CA LEU A 438 6.67 -12.29 37.85
C LEU A 438 5.75 -13.43 37.48
N LYS A 439 4.62 -13.53 38.18
CA LYS A 439 3.49 -14.38 37.81
C LYS A 439 2.38 -13.50 37.28
N PHE A 440 1.78 -13.88 36.16
CA PHE A 440 0.61 -13.23 35.59
C PHE A 440 -0.58 -14.17 35.60
N GLU A 441 -1.75 -13.66 35.97
CA GLU A 441 -3.02 -14.36 35.82
C GLU A 441 -3.93 -13.59 34.89
N VAL A 442 -4.43 -14.26 33.86
CA VAL A 442 -5.38 -13.71 32.89
C VAL A 442 -6.75 -14.31 33.18
N ARG A 443 -7.74 -13.47 33.46
CA ARG A 443 -9.12 -13.89 33.76
C ARG A 443 -10.11 -13.13 32.88
N ASN A 444 -11.21 -13.77 32.51
CA ASN A 444 -12.29 -13.09 31.79
C ASN A 444 -13.23 -12.32 32.74
N SER A 445 -14.25 -11.65 32.19
CA SER A 445 -15.26 -10.90 32.94
C SER A 445 -16.03 -11.73 33.99
N ASN A 446 -16.08 -13.04 33.83
CA ASN A 446 -16.71 -13.98 34.78
C ASN A 446 -15.71 -14.53 35.81
N ASN A 447 -14.52 -13.94 35.91
CA ASN A 447 -13.43 -14.36 36.79
C ASN A 447 -12.86 -15.77 36.51
N ILE A 448 -13.15 -16.33 35.33
CA ILE A 448 -12.63 -17.63 34.89
C ILE A 448 -11.19 -17.42 34.44
N LEU A 449 -10.29 -18.29 34.90
CA LEU A 449 -8.89 -18.29 34.49
C LEU A 449 -8.77 -18.67 33.01
N CYS A 450 -8.14 -17.82 32.21
CA CYS A 450 -7.88 -18.05 30.78
C CYS A 450 -6.42 -18.45 30.54
N ALA A 451 -5.47 -17.84 31.26
CA ALA A 451 -4.06 -18.19 31.14
C ALA A 451 -3.26 -17.82 32.39
N LYS A 452 -2.13 -18.48 32.57
CA LYS A 452 -1.10 -18.16 33.58
C LYS A 452 0.24 -18.02 32.91
N PHE A 453 1.03 -17.03 33.29
CA PHE A 453 2.40 -16.87 32.81
C PHE A 453 3.38 -16.71 33.96
N ILE A 454 4.59 -17.20 33.76
CA ILE A 454 5.73 -16.99 34.66
C ILE A 454 6.85 -16.36 33.83
N LEU A 455 7.33 -15.20 34.25
CA LEU A 455 8.43 -14.48 33.62
C LEU A 455 9.57 -14.28 34.61
N VAL A 456 10.77 -14.74 34.26
CA VAL A 456 11.98 -14.50 35.04
C VAL A 456 12.73 -13.33 34.42
N SER A 457 12.85 -12.25 35.18
CA SER A 457 13.53 -11.02 34.79
C SER A 457 14.90 -10.93 35.46
N ILE A 458 15.93 -10.52 34.70
CA ILE A 458 17.29 -10.28 35.20
C ILE A 458 17.63 -8.80 35.04
N PHE A 459 18.14 -8.18 36.10
CA PHE A 459 18.66 -6.82 36.03
C PHE A 459 19.93 -6.74 35.20
N TYR A 460 19.96 -5.78 34.29
CA TYR A 460 21.01 -5.60 33.30
C TYR A 460 21.43 -4.14 33.28
N ASN A 461 22.74 -3.88 33.19
CA ASN A 461 23.24 -2.54 32.98
C ASN A 461 23.53 -2.36 31.48
N PRO A 462 22.83 -1.45 30.80
CA PRO A 462 22.94 -1.30 29.35
C PRO A 462 24.30 -0.73 28.90
N VAL A 463 25.01 -0.01 29.76
CA VAL A 463 26.30 0.62 29.44
C VAL A 463 27.42 -0.42 29.39
N ASN A 464 27.49 -1.28 30.40
CA ASN A 464 28.56 -2.28 30.52
C ASN A 464 28.15 -3.68 30.04
N GLN A 465 26.90 -3.84 29.62
CA GLN A 465 26.31 -5.05 29.07
C GLN A 465 26.38 -6.28 29.98
N LYS A 466 26.23 -6.10 31.30
CA LYS A 466 26.31 -7.19 32.29
C LYS A 466 25.11 -7.24 33.21
N SER A 467 24.84 -8.44 33.75
CA SER A 467 23.87 -8.60 34.83
C SER A 467 24.37 -7.96 36.12
N ILE A 468 23.52 -7.17 36.75
CA ILE A 468 23.89 -6.36 37.92
C ILE A 468 22.97 -6.66 39.11
N ILE A 469 23.43 -6.23 40.28
CA ILE A 469 22.60 -6.15 41.48
C ILE A 469 21.87 -4.80 41.38
N PRO A 470 20.54 -4.75 41.54
CA PRO A 470 19.82 -3.48 41.49
C PRO A 470 20.19 -2.61 42.71
N PRO A 471 19.93 -1.29 42.66
CA PRO A 471 20.22 -0.42 43.80
C PRO A 471 19.36 -0.78 45.02
N ALA A 472 19.77 -0.32 46.20
CA ALA A 472 19.08 -0.61 47.46
C ALA A 472 17.59 -0.23 47.41
N SER A 473 17.25 0.92 46.82
CA SER A 473 15.85 1.38 46.67
C SER A 473 14.93 0.39 45.95
N VAL A 474 15.46 -0.35 44.98
CA VAL A 474 14.74 -1.40 44.26
C VAL A 474 14.72 -2.70 45.07
N SER A 475 15.84 -3.04 45.72
CA SER A 475 15.94 -4.22 46.58
C SER A 475 14.99 -4.15 47.79
N ASP A 476 14.86 -2.96 48.39
CA ASP A 476 13.96 -2.69 49.51
C ASP A 476 12.49 -2.82 49.08
N TYR A 477 12.15 -2.31 47.88
CA TYR A 477 10.83 -2.52 47.29
C TYR A 477 10.48 -4.02 47.20
N PHE A 478 11.36 -4.83 46.63
CA PHE A 478 11.13 -6.28 46.55
C PHE A 478 11.00 -6.94 47.92
N SER A 479 11.79 -6.49 48.91
CA SER A 479 11.74 -7.00 50.28
C SER A 479 10.37 -6.74 50.92
N THR A 480 9.78 -5.55 50.68
CA THR A 480 8.44 -5.23 51.19
C THR A 480 7.32 -6.04 50.52
N GLN A 481 7.46 -6.37 49.23
CA GLN A 481 6.45 -7.12 48.48
C GLN A 481 6.43 -8.63 48.82
N CYS A 482 7.57 -9.21 49.24
CA CYS A 482 7.63 -10.62 49.63
C CYS A 482 7.21 -10.87 51.09
N SER A 483 7.15 -9.84 51.94
CA SER A 483 6.70 -9.97 53.34
C SER A 483 5.18 -10.03 53.54
N GLU A 484 4.38 -9.83 52.49
CA GLU A 484 2.91 -9.87 52.57
C GLU A 484 2.31 -11.28 52.30
N ASP A 485 3.09 -12.25 51.82
CA ASP A 485 2.65 -13.64 51.57
C ASP A 485 3.10 -14.65 52.65
N GLY A 486 3.51 -14.13 53.82
CA GLY A 486 3.98 -14.91 54.98
C GLY A 486 3.19 -14.62 56.25
N GLY A 487 1.92 -15.04 56.28
CA GLY A 487 1.04 -15.07 57.45
C GLY A 487 0.01 -16.18 57.34
#